data_AF-A0A832A0I0-F1
#
_entry.id   AF-A0A832A0I0-F1
#
_cell.length_a   1.000
_cell.length_b   1.000
_cell.length_c   1.000
_cell.angle_alpha   90.00
_cell.angle_beta   90.00
_cell.angle_gamma   90.00
#
_symmetry.space_group_name_H-M   'P 1'
#
loop_
_entity.id
_entity.type
_entity.pdbx_description
1 polymer ?
#
loop_
_entity_poly.entity_id
_entity_poly.type
_entity_poly.pdbx_seq_one_letter_code
_entity_poly.pdbx_strand_id
1 'polypeptide(L)'
;MAQQTTEAITVPTSSDVKEEVKGIGGWLILPALGMIYNCILGLFQLVMGFIALMAAAENGDIEGPVFLYTVLTLCVGYVFYTTWLFFKKSRKAPKAIVILFLVSAGLSFIEVAFTNEVAPALAALIPVAIWVPYFQTSKRVKNTFVN
;
A
#
# COMPACT_ATOMS: atom_id res chain seq x y z
N MET A 1 -44.10 59.80 -12.10
CA MET A 1 -42.67 59.67 -11.74
C MET A 1 -42.55 58.51 -10.76
N ALA A 2 -42.21 57.32 -11.24
CA ALA A 2 -42.05 56.13 -10.41
C ALA A 2 -40.61 56.07 -9.87
N GLN A 3 -40.44 56.11 -8.56
CA GLN A 3 -39.15 55.95 -7.90
C GLN A 3 -38.84 54.45 -7.80
N GLN A 4 -37.83 54.00 -8.55
CA GLN A 4 -37.27 52.67 -8.40
C GLN A 4 -36.48 52.62 -7.09
N THR A 5 -36.94 51.80 -6.15
CA THR A 5 -36.17 51.38 -4.97
C THR A 5 -35.03 50.47 -5.43
N THR A 6 -33.81 50.99 -5.39
CA THR A 6 -32.58 50.21 -5.56
C THR A 6 -32.40 49.32 -4.32
N GLU A 7 -32.89 48.09 -4.40
CA GLU A 7 -32.53 47.05 -3.43
C GLU A 7 -31.05 46.70 -3.61
N ALA A 8 -30.26 46.98 -2.58
CA ALA A 8 -28.88 46.59 -2.48
C ALA A 8 -28.80 45.05 -2.48
N ILE A 9 -28.35 44.49 -3.61
CA ILE A 9 -27.96 43.09 -3.72
C ILE A 9 -26.77 42.89 -2.77
N THR A 10 -27.04 42.34 -1.60
CA THR A 10 -26.01 41.88 -0.67
C THR A 10 -25.34 40.66 -1.29
N VAL A 11 -24.16 40.89 -1.85
CA VAL A 11 -23.28 39.81 -2.35
C VAL A 11 -22.96 38.90 -1.16
N PRO A 12 -23.34 37.62 -1.18
CA PRO A 12 -22.94 36.71 -0.11
C PRO A 12 -21.41 36.61 -0.09
N THR A 13 -20.86 37.01 1.04
CA THR A 13 -19.44 37.00 1.37
C THR A 13 -18.89 35.58 1.26
N SER A 14 -17.72 35.46 0.63
CA SER A 14 -17.00 34.25 0.24
C SER A 14 -16.44 33.41 1.41
N SER A 15 -17.22 33.20 2.47
CA SER A 15 -16.83 32.41 3.63
C SER A 15 -17.67 31.13 3.68
N ASP A 16 -16.99 30.00 3.83
CA ASP A 16 -17.54 28.68 4.20
C ASP A 16 -17.91 27.69 3.08
N VAL A 17 -17.21 27.72 1.94
CA VAL A 17 -16.93 26.43 1.28
C VAL A 17 -15.80 25.77 2.07
N LYS A 18 -16.16 25.07 3.14
CA LYS A 18 -15.34 23.96 3.61
C LYS A 18 -15.25 23.01 2.42
N GLU A 19 -14.21 23.15 1.62
CA GLU A 19 -13.79 22.09 0.72
C GLU A 19 -13.45 20.91 1.62
N GLU A 20 -14.47 20.10 1.90
CA GLU A 20 -14.28 18.71 2.23
C GLU A 20 -13.50 18.14 1.05
N VAL A 21 -12.17 18.11 1.18
CA VAL A 21 -11.28 17.48 0.22
C VAL A 21 -11.53 15.98 0.34
N LYS A 22 -12.66 15.57 -0.23
CA LYS A 22 -13.27 14.25 -0.17
C LYS A 22 -12.62 13.43 -1.27
N GLY A 23 -11.35 13.10 -1.07
CA GLY A 23 -10.60 12.30 -2.03
C GLY A 23 -9.29 11.82 -1.46
N ILE A 24 -8.92 10.58 -1.80
CA ILE A 24 -7.52 10.14 -1.80
C ILE A 24 -6.82 10.96 -2.89
N GLY A 25 -6.51 12.23 -2.60
CA GLY A 25 -5.96 13.16 -3.58
C GLY A 25 -4.46 13.35 -3.40
N GLY A 26 -3.66 13.13 -4.44
CA GLY A 26 -2.23 13.46 -4.51
C GLY A 26 -1.29 12.27 -4.31
N TRP A 27 -0.11 12.52 -3.75
CA TRP A 27 0.99 11.54 -3.55
C TRP A 27 0.61 10.26 -2.75
N LEU A 28 -0.57 10.19 -2.14
CA LEU A 28 -1.09 8.98 -1.49
C LEU A 28 -1.54 7.89 -2.48
N ILE A 29 -1.69 8.23 -3.77
CA ILE A 29 -2.03 7.28 -4.83
C ILE A 29 -0.89 6.33 -5.13
N LEU A 30 0.36 6.75 -4.93
CA LEU A 30 1.56 5.95 -5.19
C LEU A 30 1.69 4.76 -4.23
N PRO A 31 1.52 4.91 -2.90
CA PRO A 31 1.42 3.77 -2.00
C PRO A 31 0.22 2.88 -2.26
N ALA A 32 -0.91 3.47 -2.68
CA ALA A 32 -2.09 2.70 -3.07
C ALA A 32 -1.78 1.84 -4.32
N LEU A 33 -1.10 2.42 -5.30
CA LEU A 33 -0.55 1.72 -6.46
C LEU A 33 0.45 0.64 -6.06
N GLY A 34 1.33 0.92 -5.08
CA GLY A 34 2.25 -0.06 -4.54
C GLY A 34 1.56 -1.25 -3.86
N MET A 35 0.43 -1.02 -3.18
CA MET A 35 -0.39 -2.09 -2.63
C MET A 35 -1.07 -2.90 -3.73
N ILE A 36 -1.64 -2.25 -4.74
CA ILE A 36 -2.22 -2.93 -5.90
C ILE A 36 -1.15 -3.76 -6.63
N TYR A 37 0.04 -3.18 -6.82
CA TYR A 37 1.18 -3.86 -7.43
C TYR A 37 1.64 -5.07 -6.60
N ASN A 38 1.71 -4.95 -5.27
CA ASN A 38 1.99 -6.08 -4.39
C ASN A 38 0.89 -7.14 -4.41
N CYS A 39 -0.38 -6.78 -4.56
CA CYS A 39 -1.45 -7.75 -4.76
C CYS A 39 -1.28 -8.51 -6.08
N ILE A 40 -0.90 -7.83 -7.16
CA ILE A 40 -0.64 -8.44 -8.47
C ILE A 40 0.57 -9.38 -8.38
N LEU A 41 1.68 -8.91 -7.80
CA LEU A 41 2.87 -9.75 -7.59
C LEU A 41 2.58 -10.93 -6.68
N GLY A 42 1.80 -10.75 -5.61
CA GLY A 42 1.40 -11.84 -4.72
C GLY A 42 0.57 -12.90 -5.43
N LEU A 43 -0.34 -12.50 -6.32
CA LEU A 43 -1.05 -13.44 -7.19
C LEU A 43 -0.11 -14.20 -8.13
N PHE A 44 0.82 -13.48 -8.75
CA PHE A 44 1.82 -14.09 -9.64
C PHE A 44 2.69 -15.10 -8.88
N GLN A 45 3.15 -14.75 -7.68
CA GLN A 45 3.94 -15.62 -6.81
C GLN A 45 3.13 -16.85 -6.37
N LEU A 46 1.82 -16.72 -6.11
CA LEU A 46 0.95 -17.86 -5.85
C LEU A 46 0.91 -18.83 -7.04
N VAL A 47 0.76 -18.33 -8.27
CA VAL A 47 0.75 -19.18 -9.46
C VAL A 47 2.10 -19.86 -9.65
N MET A 48 3.20 -19.12 -9.55
CA MET A 48 4.56 -19.68 -9.68
C MET A 48 4.89 -20.69 -8.58
N GLY A 49 4.50 -20.39 -7.34
CA GLY A 49 4.65 -21.29 -6.20
C GLY A 49 3.84 -22.58 -6.36
N PHE A 50 2.64 -22.50 -6.94
CA PHE A 50 1.83 -23.67 -7.24
C PHE A 50 2.46 -24.54 -8.35
N ILE A 51 2.99 -23.93 -9.40
CA ILE A 51 3.73 -24.65 -10.45
C ILE A 51 4.96 -25.35 -9.86
N ALA A 52 5.72 -24.66 -9.00
CA ALA A 52 6.88 -25.24 -8.32
C ALA A 52 6.49 -26.41 -7.41
N LEU A 53 5.36 -26.30 -6.70
CA LEU A 53 4.82 -27.39 -5.90
C LEU A 53 4.45 -28.61 -6.75
N MET A 54 3.77 -28.41 -7.88
CA MET A 54 3.40 -29.50 -8.79
C MET A 54 4.65 -30.20 -9.34
N ALA A 55 5.67 -29.43 -9.75
CA ALA A 55 6.93 -29.98 -10.21
C ALA A 55 7.66 -30.77 -9.11
N ALA A 56 7.64 -30.30 -7.87
CA ALA A 56 8.23 -31.04 -6.76
C ALA A 56 7.45 -32.32 -6.41
N ALA A 57 6.13 -32.29 -6.56
CA ALA A 57 5.28 -33.46 -6.39
C ALA A 57 5.55 -34.57 -7.40
N GLU A 58 5.85 -34.22 -8.66
CA GLU A 58 6.30 -35.20 -9.67
C GLU A 58 7.63 -35.87 -9.29
N ASN A 59 8.50 -35.14 -8.58
CA ASN A 59 9.79 -35.66 -8.11
C ASN A 59 9.69 -36.44 -6.79
N GLY A 60 8.50 -36.53 -6.18
CA GLY A 60 8.26 -37.24 -4.92
C GLY A 60 8.68 -36.48 -3.65
N ASP A 61 9.15 -35.23 -3.76
CA ASP A 61 9.54 -34.38 -2.64
C ASP A 61 8.50 -33.28 -2.40
N ILE A 62 7.45 -33.61 -1.65
CA ILE A 62 6.28 -32.73 -1.45
C ILE A 62 6.29 -31.96 -0.14
N GLU A 63 6.93 -32.46 0.91
CA GLU A 63 6.70 -31.95 2.28
C GLU A 63 7.22 -30.52 2.44
N GLY A 64 8.45 -30.25 1.99
CA GLY A 64 9.06 -28.91 2.04
C GLY A 64 8.31 -27.89 1.17
N PRO A 65 8.06 -28.18 -0.12
CA PRO A 65 7.33 -27.29 -1.03
C PRO A 65 5.90 -26.99 -0.58
N VAL A 66 5.16 -27.97 -0.03
CA VAL A 66 3.81 -27.75 0.52
C VAL A 66 3.85 -26.77 1.69
N PHE A 67 4.81 -26.93 2.60
CA PHE A 67 4.98 -26.00 3.72
C PHE A 67 5.25 -24.58 3.23
N LEU A 68 6.22 -24.41 2.31
CA LEU A 68 6.57 -23.10 1.74
C LEU A 68 5.38 -22.46 1.01
N TYR A 69 4.64 -23.23 0.21
CA TYR A 69 3.45 -22.75 -0.50
C TYR A 69 2.34 -22.29 0.46
N THR A 70 2.15 -23.00 1.57
CA THR A 70 1.18 -22.63 2.60
C THR A 70 1.56 -21.31 3.27
N VAL A 71 2.83 -21.15 3.64
CA VAL A 71 3.35 -19.89 4.21
C VAL A 71 3.19 -18.72 3.23
N LEU A 72 3.54 -18.93 1.96
CA LEU A 72 3.37 -17.93 0.90
C LEU A 72 1.92 -17.49 0.76
N THR A 73 0.98 -18.45 0.75
CA THR A 73 -0.46 -18.17 0.66
C THR A 73 -0.95 -17.31 1.83
N LEU A 74 -0.50 -17.60 3.04
CA LEU A 74 -0.82 -16.80 4.23
C LEU A 74 -0.25 -15.38 4.14
N CYS A 75 0.99 -15.23 3.67
CA CYS A 75 1.62 -13.93 3.46
C CYS A 75 0.85 -13.09 2.42
N VAL A 76 0.45 -13.68 1.30
CA VAL A 76 -0.37 -12.99 0.29
C VAL A 76 -1.73 -12.60 0.86
N GLY A 77 -2.39 -13.49 1.62
CA GLY A 77 -3.64 -13.18 2.32
C GLY A 77 -3.50 -11.99 3.28
N TYR A 78 -2.36 -11.88 3.97
CA TYR A 78 -2.06 -10.73 4.83
C TYR A 78 -1.87 -9.43 4.03
N VAL A 79 -1.23 -9.47 2.86
CA VAL A 79 -1.12 -8.31 1.96
C VAL A 79 -2.53 -7.82 1.58
N PHE A 80 -3.43 -8.72 1.16
CA PHE A 80 -4.82 -8.36 0.87
C PHE A 80 -5.54 -7.75 2.08
N TYR A 81 -5.34 -8.29 3.28
CA TYR A 81 -5.89 -7.75 4.51
C TYR A 81 -5.39 -6.32 4.79
N THR A 82 -4.09 -6.06 4.62
CA THR A 82 -3.52 -4.72 4.80
C THR A 82 -4.01 -3.73 3.73
N THR A 83 -4.19 -4.17 2.49
CA THR A 83 -4.80 -3.38 1.42
C THR A 83 -6.24 -3.02 1.75
N TRP A 84 -7.03 -3.98 2.23
CA TRP A 84 -8.39 -3.69 2.70
C TRP A 84 -8.39 -2.68 3.87
N LEU A 85 -7.48 -2.83 4.84
CA LEU A 85 -7.36 -1.89 5.96
C LEU A 85 -6.95 -0.48 5.51
N PHE A 86 -6.14 -0.39 4.44
CA PHE A 86 -5.78 0.87 3.79
C PHE A 86 -6.99 1.55 3.16
N PHE A 87 -7.82 0.79 2.42
CA PHE A 87 -9.08 1.31 1.87
C PHE A 87 -10.11 1.68 2.94
N LYS A 88 -10.07 1.02 4.11
CA LYS A 88 -10.91 1.35 5.28
C LYS A 88 -10.48 2.67 5.97
N LYS A 89 -9.43 3.35 5.49
CA LYS A 89 -9.01 4.69 5.95
C LYS A 89 -8.65 4.76 7.44
N SER A 90 -8.20 3.64 8.02
CA SER A 90 -7.86 3.56 9.44
C SER A 90 -6.51 4.21 9.77
N ARG A 91 -6.41 4.89 10.93
CA ARG A 91 -5.16 5.45 11.52
C ARG A 91 -3.96 4.51 11.54
N LYS A 92 -4.19 3.20 11.53
CA LYS A 92 -3.13 2.17 11.55
C LYS A 92 -2.50 1.91 10.18
N ALA A 93 -3.17 2.30 9.09
CA ALA A 93 -2.73 2.01 7.73
C ALA A 93 -1.34 2.57 7.38
N PRO A 94 -0.96 3.82 7.77
CA PRO A 94 0.37 4.34 7.51
C PRO A 94 1.48 3.55 8.21
N LYS A 95 1.23 3.12 9.46
CA LYS A 95 2.19 2.30 10.21
C LYS A 95 2.30 0.90 9.62
N ALA A 96 1.17 0.30 9.21
CA ALA A 96 1.16 -1.00 8.57
C ALA A 96 1.95 -1.01 7.25
N ILE A 97 1.82 0.05 6.44
CA ILE A 97 2.60 0.19 5.19
C ILE A 97 4.10 0.31 5.46
N VAL A 98 4.51 1.13 6.43
CA VAL A 98 5.92 1.25 6.81
C VAL A 98 6.48 -0.09 7.27
N ILE A 99 5.72 -0.82 8.08
CA ILE A 99 6.10 -2.18 8.51
C ILE A 99 6.22 -3.11 7.30
N LEU A 100 5.27 -3.05 6.36
CA LEU A 100 5.29 -3.91 5.17
C LEU A 100 6.51 -3.63 4.28
N PHE A 101 6.88 -2.36 4.08
CA PHE A 101 8.12 -2.01 3.37
C PHE A 101 9.38 -2.48 4.10
N LEU A 102 9.42 -2.35 5.43
CA LEU A 102 10.55 -2.83 6.22
C LEU A 102 10.69 -4.35 6.21
N VAL A 103 9.56 -5.07 6.33
CA VAL A 103 9.52 -6.54 6.26
C VAL A 103 9.93 -7.01 4.86
N SER A 104 9.42 -6.36 3.81
CA SER A 104 9.79 -6.69 2.43
C SER A 104 11.29 -6.48 2.19
N ALA A 105 11.86 -5.36 2.64
CA ALA A 105 13.30 -5.14 2.53
C ALA A 105 14.11 -6.16 3.35
N GLY A 106 13.68 -6.46 4.57
CA GLY A 106 14.32 -7.48 5.40
C GLY A 106 14.33 -8.86 4.75
N LEU A 107 13.21 -9.27 4.17
CA LEU A 107 13.10 -10.52 3.40
C LEU A 107 14.04 -10.53 2.20
N SER A 108 14.15 -9.43 1.44
CA SER A 108 15.10 -9.35 0.33
C SER A 108 16.55 -9.48 0.80
N PHE A 109 16.91 -8.95 1.98
CA PHE A 109 18.25 -9.15 2.55
C PHE A 109 18.51 -10.59 3.02
N ILE A 110 17.48 -11.26 3.55
CA ILE A 110 17.58 -12.70 3.87
C ILE A 110 17.77 -13.50 2.60
N GLU A 111 17.07 -13.15 1.52
CA GLU A 111 17.19 -13.81 0.21
C GLU A 111 18.62 -13.73 -0.34
N VAL A 112 19.34 -12.61 -0.16
CA VAL A 112 20.77 -12.51 -0.53
C VAL A 112 21.60 -13.61 0.11
N ALA A 113 21.31 -14.00 1.36
CA ALA A 113 22.06 -15.04 2.04
C ALA A 113 21.89 -16.42 1.38
N PHE A 114 20.79 -16.64 0.65
CA PHE A 114 20.49 -17.89 -0.05
C PHE A 114 20.86 -17.84 -1.53
N THR A 115 20.72 -16.69 -2.20
CA THR A 115 20.89 -16.55 -3.65
C THR A 115 22.21 -15.88 -4.04
N ASN A 116 22.89 -15.20 -3.11
CA ASN A 116 23.99 -14.26 -3.37
C ASN A 116 23.64 -13.10 -4.32
N GLU A 117 22.35 -12.88 -4.62
CA GLU A 117 21.88 -11.83 -5.51
C GLU A 117 21.60 -10.54 -4.73
N VAL A 118 22.51 -9.57 -4.81
CA VAL A 118 22.44 -8.32 -4.02
C VAL A 118 21.52 -7.27 -4.67
N ALA A 119 21.36 -7.33 -6.00
CA ALA A 119 20.55 -6.38 -6.77
C ALA A 119 19.12 -6.20 -6.24
N PRO A 120 18.32 -7.26 -5.97
CA PRO A 120 16.97 -7.11 -5.45
C PRO A 120 16.93 -6.48 -4.04
N ALA A 121 17.91 -6.78 -3.19
CA ALA A 121 17.99 -6.19 -1.85
C ALA A 121 18.28 -4.68 -1.89
N LEU A 122 19.17 -4.24 -2.78
CA LEU A 122 19.44 -2.81 -2.99
C LEU A 122 18.21 -2.09 -3.58
N ALA A 123 17.51 -2.72 -4.51
CA ALA A 123 16.29 -2.17 -5.08
C ALA A 123 15.18 -1.99 -4.02
N ALA A 124 15.11 -2.88 -3.02
CA ALA A 124 14.15 -2.79 -1.92
C ALA A 124 14.41 -1.61 -0.96
N LEU A 125 15.63 -1.06 -0.92
CA LEU A 125 15.95 0.10 -0.08
C LEU A 125 15.39 1.42 -0.63
N ILE A 126 15.28 1.55 -1.96
CA ILE A 126 14.76 2.74 -2.63
C ILE A 126 13.35 3.10 -2.14
N PRO A 127 12.35 2.20 -2.17
CA PRO A 127 11.03 2.51 -1.65
C PRO A 127 11.04 2.76 -0.14
N VAL A 128 11.87 2.07 0.64
CA VAL A 128 11.99 2.34 2.09
C VAL A 128 12.46 3.77 2.35
N ALA A 129 13.54 4.19 1.69
CA ALA A 129 14.13 5.51 1.87
C ALA A 129 13.18 6.65 1.45
N ILE A 130 12.34 6.43 0.44
CA ILE A 130 11.39 7.42 -0.05
C ILE A 130 10.12 7.44 0.81
N TRP A 131 9.53 6.26 1.08
CA TRP A 131 8.20 6.17 1.67
C TRP A 131 8.19 6.34 3.19
N VAL A 132 9.19 5.82 3.91
CA VAL A 132 9.23 5.91 5.38
C VAL A 132 9.20 7.36 5.90
N PRO A 133 10.10 8.27 5.48
CA PRO A 133 10.06 9.65 5.94
C PRO A 133 8.81 10.39 5.45
N TYR A 134 8.32 10.07 4.25
CA TYR A 134 7.10 10.66 3.70
C TYR A 134 5.87 10.34 4.55
N PHE A 135 5.71 9.08 4.98
CA PHE A 135 4.59 8.64 5.81
C PHE A 135 4.66 9.16 7.24
N GLN A 136 5.86 9.36 7.81
CA GLN A 136 6.03 9.88 9.16
C GLN A 136 5.78 11.40 9.25
N THR A 137 6.16 12.15 8.21
CA THR A 137 6.21 13.62 8.26
C THR A 137 4.97 14.29 7.64
N SER A 138 4.26 13.61 6.73
CA SER A 138 3.17 14.23 5.96
C SER A 138 1.92 14.58 6.78
N LYS A 139 1.63 15.89 6.88
CA LYS A 139 0.38 16.42 7.45
C LYS A 139 -0.88 15.85 6.78
N ARG A 140 -0.82 15.53 5.47
CA ARG A 140 -1.95 15.00 4.68
C ARG A 140 -2.31 13.55 5.04
N VAL A 141 -1.32 12.73 5.41
CA VAL A 141 -1.54 11.35 5.92
C VAL A 141 -2.30 11.42 7.24
N LYS A 142 -1.84 12.27 8.17
CA LYS A 142 -2.49 12.48 9.47
C LYS A 142 -3.91 13.02 9.34
N ASN A 143 -4.21 13.81 8.30
CA ASN A 143 -5.53 14.39 8.05
C ASN A 143 -6.49 13.44 7.30
N THR A 144 -5.97 12.45 6.56
CA THR A 144 -6.77 11.51 5.76
C THR A 144 -7.10 10.24 6.54
N PHE A 145 -6.17 9.79 7.40
CA PHE A 145 -6.34 8.64 8.29
C PHE A 145 -6.66 9.11 9.71
N VAL A 146 -7.84 9.68 9.92
CA VAL A 146 -8.31 10.15 11.24
C VAL A 146 -9.23 9.17 11.96
N ASN A 147 -9.86 8.24 11.21
CA ASN A 147 -10.75 7.20 11.73
C ASN A 147 -10.02 6.02 12.39
#